data_AF-A0A4Q3RT21-F1
#
_entry.id   AF-A0A4Q3RT21-F1
#
_cell.length_a   1.000
_cell.length_b   1.000
_cell.length_c   1.000
_cell.angle_alpha   90.00
_cell.angle_beta   90.00
_cell.angle_gamma   90.00
#
_symmetry.space_group_name_H-M   'P 1'
#
loop_
_entity.id
_entity.type
_entity.pdbx_description
1 polymer ?
#
loop_
_entity_poly.entity_id
_entity_poly.type
_entity_poly.pdbx_seq_one_letter_code
_entity_poly.pdbx_strand_id
1 'polypeptide(L)'
;KVIIAGAGGAAHLPGMVASITPLPVIGVPIKSSNSIDGWDSILSILQMPNGIPVATVALNGAKNAGILAASIIGAFDTATSAKITAYKKQLETEVITKVSNLKDKGWTNQFDNQ
;
A
#
# COMPACT_ATOMS: atom_id res chain seq x y z
N LYS A 1 15.49 -5.36 6.13
CA LYS A 1 15.61 -4.10 5.35
C LYS A 1 14.40 -3.20 5.58
N VAL A 2 13.19 -3.76 5.64
CA VAL A 2 11.93 -3.08 5.98
C VAL A 2 11.10 -4.03 6.84
N ILE A 3 10.26 -3.52 7.74
CA ILE A 3 9.29 -4.32 8.51
C ILE A 3 7.88 -3.94 8.05
N ILE A 4 7.01 -4.94 7.86
CA ILE A 4 5.57 -4.73 7.66
C ILE A 4 4.85 -5.23 8.90
N ALA A 5 4.05 -4.37 9.52
CA ALA A 5 3.27 -4.68 10.70
C ALA A 5 1.78 -4.40 10.45
N GLY A 6 0.93 -5.38 10.69
CA GLY A 6 -0.53 -5.24 10.58
C GLY A 6 -1.20 -5.28 11.96
N ALA A 7 -2.16 -4.40 12.20
CA ALA A 7 -2.96 -4.38 13.43
C ALA A 7 -4.34 -3.76 13.21
N GLY A 8 -5.33 -4.18 14.01
CA GLY A 8 -6.71 -3.68 13.96
C GLY A 8 -7.24 -3.29 15.33
N GLY A 9 -8.31 -2.48 15.36
CA GLY A 9 -8.84 -1.87 16.57
C GLY A 9 -7.94 -0.74 17.08
N ALA A 10 -7.58 -0.77 18.35
CA ALA A 10 -6.50 0.05 18.93
C ALA A 10 -5.13 -0.48 18.45
N ALA A 11 -4.78 -0.11 17.21
CA ALA A 11 -3.73 -0.75 16.44
C ALA A 11 -2.33 -0.21 16.76
N HIS A 12 -1.73 -0.70 17.86
CA HIS A 12 -0.45 -0.19 18.37
C HIS A 12 0.81 -0.87 17.82
N LEU A 13 0.70 -2.09 17.27
CA LEU A 13 1.86 -2.88 16.89
C LEU A 13 2.83 -2.13 15.93
N PRO A 14 2.38 -1.48 14.85
CA PRO A 14 3.31 -0.77 13.96
C PRO A 14 4.08 0.36 14.65
N GLY A 15 3.40 1.13 15.51
CA GLY A 15 4.02 2.21 16.27
C GLY A 15 5.04 1.72 17.30
N MET A 16 4.72 0.64 18.02
CA MET A 16 5.64 0.03 18.98
C MET A 16 6.86 -0.60 18.31
N VAL A 17 6.69 -1.23 17.15
CA VAL A 17 7.83 -1.74 16.38
C VAL A 17 8.72 -0.58 15.91
N ALA A 18 8.13 0.50 15.41
CA ALA A 18 8.87 1.68 14.96
C ALA A 18 9.66 2.38 16.08
N SER A 19 9.20 2.31 17.33
CA SER A 19 9.90 2.96 18.46
C SER A 19 11.16 2.23 18.92
N ILE A 20 11.31 0.95 18.56
CA ILE A 20 12.42 0.09 19.02
C ILE A 20 13.36 -0.35 17.89
N THR A 21 13.14 0.12 16.66
CA THR A 21 13.96 -0.27 15.50
C THR A 21 14.36 0.94 14.68
N PRO A 22 15.61 0.98 14.16
CA PRO A 22 16.01 1.99 13.18
C PRO A 22 15.52 1.65 11.76
N LEU A 23 14.91 0.48 11.54
CA LEU A 23 14.42 0.08 10.23
C LEU A 23 13.11 0.78 9.87
N PRO A 24 12.86 1.07 8.58
CA PRO A 24 11.55 1.56 8.15
C PRO A 24 10.44 0.56 8.49
N VAL A 25 9.35 1.04 9.07
CA VAL A 25 8.15 0.26 9.39
C VAL A 25 6.98 0.72 8.54
N ILE A 26 6.35 -0.24 7.86
CA ILE A 26 5.12 -0.04 7.10
C ILE A 26 3.96 -0.57 7.93
N GLY A 27 2.99 0.31 8.22
CA GLY A 27 1.79 -0.03 8.97
C GLY A 27 0.63 -0.41 8.04
N VAL A 28 0.00 -1.56 8.30
CA VAL A 28 -1.23 -2.00 7.61
C VAL A 28 -2.38 -1.95 8.60
N PRO A 29 -3.29 -0.97 8.50
CA PRO A 29 -4.53 -0.98 9.27
C PRO A 29 -5.37 -2.18 8.87
N ILE A 30 -5.81 -2.98 9.83
CA ILE A 30 -6.66 -4.15 9.60
C ILE A 30 -8.06 -3.84 10.11
N LYS A 31 -9.07 -4.09 9.28
CA LYS A 31 -10.47 -3.95 9.68
C LYS A 31 -10.79 -4.99 10.75
N SER A 32 -10.84 -4.58 12.01
CA SER A 32 -11.29 -5.42 13.13
C SER A 32 -12.82 -5.60 13.10
N SER A 33 -13.31 -6.72 13.64
CA SER A 33 -14.75 -6.96 13.77
C SER A 33 -15.45 -5.94 14.68
N ASN A 34 -14.71 -5.37 15.63
CA ASN A 34 -15.21 -4.43 16.63
C ASN A 34 -14.89 -2.97 16.25
N SER A 35 -14.54 -2.72 15.00
CA SER A 35 -14.07 -1.44 14.51
C SER A 35 -15.17 -0.59 13.89
N ILE A 36 -15.06 0.73 14.03
CA ILE A 36 -15.87 1.71 13.29
C ILE A 36 -15.33 1.80 11.85
N ASP A 37 -15.62 0.77 11.05
CA ASP A 37 -15.24 0.65 9.64
C ASP A 37 -13.73 0.78 9.34
N GLY A 38 -12.88 0.51 10.32
CA GLY A 38 -11.42 0.56 10.22
C GLY A 38 -10.81 1.89 10.64
N TRP A 39 -11.62 2.91 10.98
CA TRP A 39 -11.11 4.25 11.34
C TRP A 39 -10.24 4.24 12.59
N ASP A 40 -10.62 3.45 13.59
CA ASP A 40 -9.81 3.24 14.80
C ASP A 40 -8.39 2.75 14.45
N SER A 41 -8.30 1.82 13.52
CA SER A 41 -7.08 1.15 13.11
C SER A 41 -6.24 2.09 12.26
N ILE A 42 -6.87 2.83 11.35
CA ILE A 42 -6.21 3.84 10.51
C ILE A 42 -5.61 4.92 11.40
N LEU A 43 -6.41 5.55 12.27
CA LEU A 43 -5.94 6.66 13.09
C LEU A 43 -4.91 6.22 14.14
N SER A 44 -5.04 5.01 14.70
CA SER A 44 -4.06 4.45 15.66
C SER A 44 -2.67 4.26 15.04
N ILE A 45 -2.59 3.95 13.74
CA ILE A 45 -1.32 3.72 13.04
C ILE A 45 -0.81 5.00 12.38
N LEU A 46 -1.72 5.80 11.79
CA LEU A 46 -1.37 6.99 11.01
C LEU A 46 -0.89 8.15 11.89
N GLN A 47 -1.53 8.39 13.04
CA GLN A 47 -1.31 9.57 13.87
C GLN A 47 -0.12 9.41 14.83
N MET A 48 1.00 8.92 14.32
CA MET A 48 2.22 8.80 15.12
C MET A 48 2.79 10.19 15.45
N PRO A 49 3.29 10.39 16.69
CA PRO A 49 3.93 11.65 17.06
C PRO A 49 5.25 11.85 16.31
N ASN A 50 5.69 13.10 16.23
CA ASN A 50 6.98 13.46 15.64
C ASN A 50 8.13 12.68 16.30
N GLY A 51 9.02 12.14 15.47
CA GLY A 51 10.21 11.39 15.90
C GLY A 51 10.12 9.89 15.65
N ILE A 52 8.92 9.28 15.66
CA ILE A 52 8.72 7.84 15.43
C ILE A 52 7.79 7.60 14.23
N PRO A 53 8.30 7.63 12.99
CA PRO A 53 7.47 7.54 11.80
C PRO A 53 7.00 6.11 11.49
N VAL A 54 5.77 5.99 10.97
CA VAL A 54 5.24 4.75 10.36
C VAL A 54 4.71 5.07 8.97
N ALA A 55 5.11 4.28 7.97
CA ALA A 55 4.61 4.40 6.61
C ALA A 55 3.26 3.65 6.47
N THR A 56 2.16 4.34 6.74
CA THR A 56 0.82 3.74 6.77
C THR A 56 0.25 3.58 5.35
N VAL A 57 -0.22 2.38 5.01
CA VAL A 57 -0.95 2.10 3.76
C VAL A 57 -2.46 2.05 3.99
N ALA A 58 -3.24 1.84 2.92
CA ALA A 58 -4.69 1.71 2.98
C ALA A 58 -5.16 0.61 3.96
N LEU A 59 -6.40 0.74 4.45
CA LEU A 59 -7.08 -0.29 5.24
C LEU A 59 -7.10 -1.63 4.49
N ASN A 60 -6.72 -2.72 5.17
CA ASN A 60 -6.50 -4.06 4.61
C ASN A 60 -5.51 -4.08 3.42
N GLY A 61 -4.69 -3.05 3.26
CA GLY A 61 -3.79 -2.83 2.13
C GLY A 61 -2.50 -3.64 2.15
N ALA A 62 -2.51 -4.89 2.62
CA ALA A 62 -1.31 -5.71 2.77
C ALA A 62 -0.51 -5.87 1.45
N LYS A 63 -1.22 -5.97 0.32
CA LYS A 63 -0.59 -5.99 -1.02
C LYS A 63 0.23 -4.72 -1.28
N ASN A 64 -0.33 -3.55 -0.95
CA ASN A 64 0.36 -2.28 -1.13
C ASN A 64 1.55 -2.14 -0.18
N ALA A 65 1.46 -2.67 1.05
CA ALA A 65 2.60 -2.72 1.95
C ALA A 65 3.75 -3.57 1.38
N GLY A 66 3.45 -4.72 0.77
CA GLY A 66 4.45 -5.53 0.06
C GLY A 66 5.10 -4.79 -1.11
N ILE A 67 4.30 -4.10 -1.93
CA ILE A 67 4.80 -3.30 -3.06
C ILE A 67 5.67 -2.13 -2.58
N LEU A 68 5.26 -1.45 -1.48
CA LEU A 68 6.04 -0.37 -0.88
C LEU A 68 7.36 -0.90 -0.30
N ALA A 69 7.34 -2.03 0.41
CA ALA A 69 8.55 -2.67 0.91
C ALA A 69 9.52 -3.04 -0.23
N ALA A 70 8.99 -3.62 -1.31
CA ALA A 70 9.77 -3.94 -2.50
C ALA A 70 10.30 -2.67 -3.19
N SER A 71 9.57 -1.56 -3.17
CA SER A 71 10.05 -0.28 -3.71
C SER A 71 11.18 0.31 -2.86
N ILE A 72 11.10 0.23 -1.52
CA ILE A 72 12.17 0.66 -0.61
C ILE A 72 13.43 -0.19 -0.82
N ILE A 73 13.28 -1.52 -0.98
CA ILE A 73 14.40 -2.42 -1.28
C ILE A 73 14.96 -2.11 -2.67
N GLY A 74 14.09 -1.93 -3.67
CA GLY A 74 14.44 -1.63 -5.06
C GLY A 74 15.15 -0.29 -5.26
N ALA A 75 15.05 0.65 -4.32
CA ALA A 75 15.86 1.87 -4.33
C ALA A 75 17.38 1.58 -4.23
N PHE A 76 17.75 0.40 -3.73
CA PHE A 76 19.15 0.00 -3.53
C PHE A 76 19.48 -1.37 -4.18
N ASP A 77 18.49 -2.06 -4.75
CA ASP A 77 18.64 -3.36 -5.40
C ASP A 77 18.06 -3.33 -6.82
N THR A 78 18.93 -3.39 -7.82
CA THR A 78 18.56 -3.23 -9.24
C THR A 78 17.65 -4.35 -9.73
N ALA A 79 17.82 -5.57 -9.22
CA ALA A 79 16.97 -6.71 -9.57
C ALA A 79 15.53 -6.52 -9.08
N THR A 80 15.33 -6.09 -7.83
CA THR A 80 14.00 -5.77 -7.28
C THR A 80 13.40 -4.54 -7.97
N SER A 81 14.21 -3.53 -8.26
CA SER A 81 13.79 -2.34 -9.03
C SER A 81 13.20 -2.72 -10.39
N ALA A 82 13.90 -3.59 -11.14
CA ALA A 82 13.43 -4.09 -12.42
C ALA A 82 12.09 -4.84 -12.31
N LYS A 83 11.90 -5.66 -11.27
CA LYS A 83 10.63 -6.36 -11.01
C LYS A 83 9.49 -5.39 -10.73
N ILE A 84 9.73 -4.33 -9.96
CA ILE A 84 8.69 -3.31 -9.67
C ILE A 84 8.35 -2.51 -10.92
N THR A 85 9.33 -2.15 -11.75
CA THR A 85 9.09 -1.49 -13.05
C THR A 85 8.28 -2.38 -13.99
N ALA A 86 8.63 -3.66 -14.09
CA ALA A 86 7.87 -4.63 -14.88
C ALA A 86 6.43 -4.78 -14.37
N TYR A 87 6.24 -4.85 -13.05
CA TYR A 87 4.92 -4.91 -12.44
C TYR A 87 4.06 -3.68 -12.77
N LYS A 88 4.62 -2.46 -12.70
CA LYS A 88 3.90 -1.24 -13.08
C LYS A 88 3.51 -1.24 -14.56
N LYS A 89 4.41 -1.67 -15.44
CA LYS A 89 4.12 -1.80 -16.89
C LYS A 89 3.03 -2.84 -17.16
N GLN A 90 3.02 -3.93 -16.41
CA GLN A 90 1.94 -4.92 -16.50
C GLN A 90 0.58 -4.30 -16.13
N LEU A 91 0.51 -3.53 -15.04
CA LEU A 91 -0.72 -2.86 -14.62
C LEU A 91 -1.25 -1.88 -15.69
N GLU A 92 -0.35 -1.12 -16.31
CA GLU A 92 -0.70 -0.24 -17.43
C GLU A 92 -1.32 -1.02 -18.59
N THR A 93 -0.66 -2.10 -19.03
CA THR A 93 -1.19 -2.98 -20.09
C THR A 93 -2.54 -3.56 -19.71
N GLU A 94 -2.73 -4.04 -18.47
CA GLU A 94 -4.00 -4.58 -17.99
C GLU A 94 -5.13 -3.54 -18.07
N VAL A 95 -4.86 -2.27 -17.75
CA VAL A 95 -5.84 -1.18 -17.87
C VAL A 95 -6.19 -0.94 -19.33
N ILE A 96 -5.20 -0.81 -20.21
CA ILE A 96 -5.42 -0.59 -21.66
C ILE A 96 -6.24 -1.73 -22.26
N THR A 97 -5.92 -2.99 -21.92
CA THR A 97 -6.68 -4.15 -22.38
C THR A 97 -8.12 -4.12 -21.89
N LYS A 98 -8.36 -3.77 -20.62
CA LYS A 98 -9.73 -3.63 -20.08
C LYS A 98 -10.51 -2.53 -20.80
N VAL A 99 -9.87 -1.39 -21.10
CA VAL A 99 -10.49 -0.30 -21.85
C VAL A 99 -10.87 -0.75 -23.26
N SER A 100 -9.97 -1.44 -23.99
CA SER A 100 -10.28 -2.00 -25.31
C SER A 100 -11.48 -2.95 -25.25
N ASN A 101 -11.48 -3.88 -24.30
CA ASN A 101 -12.56 -4.84 -24.12
C ASN A 101 -13.92 -4.18 -23.82
N LEU A 102 -13.93 -3.04 -23.13
CA LEU A 102 -15.16 -2.27 -22.89
C LEU A 102 -15.66 -1.60 -24.16
N LYS A 103 -14.76 -1.02 -24.96
CA LYS A 103 -15.10 -0.43 -26.27
C LYS A 103 -15.67 -1.46 -27.23
N ASP A 104 -15.06 -2.65 -27.31
CA ASP A 104 -15.53 -3.74 -28.15
C ASP A 104 -16.93 -4.24 -27.76
N LYS A 105 -17.30 -4.07 -26.48
CA LYS A 105 -18.64 -4.36 -25.94
C LYS A 105 -19.63 -3.19 -26.08
N GLY A 106 -19.24 -2.10 -26.76
CA GLY A 106 -20.09 -0.94 -27.01
C GLY A 106 -20.10 0.12 -25.91
N TRP A 107 -19.29 -0.03 -24.85
CA TRP A 107 -19.18 0.96 -23.77
C TRP A 107 -18.13 2.01 -24.15
N THR A 108 -18.56 3.07 -24.83
CA THR A 108 -17.72 4.22 -25.19
C THR A 108 -17.71 5.28 -24.10
N ASN A 109 -16.60 6.01 -23.94
CA ASN A 109 -16.49 7.12 -23.01
C ASN A 109 -16.23 8.44 -23.76
N GLN A 110 -16.53 9.58 -23.12
CA GLN A 110 -16.37 10.91 -23.72
C GLN A 110 -14.97 11.52 -23.53
N PHE A 111 -14.08 10.84 -22.79
CA PHE A 111 -12.77 11.34 -22.38
C PHE A 111 -11.64 10.94 -23.33
N ASP A 112 -11.85 9.93 -24.18
CA ASP A 112 -10.81 9.42 -25.10
C ASP A 112 -10.37 10.43 -26.19
N ASN A 113 -11.15 11.49 -26.42
CA ASN A 113 -10.91 12.50 -27.46
C ASN A 113 -10.65 13.91 -26.88
N GLN A 114 -10.33 14.03 -25.59
CA GLN A 114 -9.96 15.28 -24.94
C GLN A 114 -8.45 15.44 -24.78
#